data_AF-A0A8H7EXI3-F1
#
_entry.id   AF-A0A8H7EXI3-F1
#
_cell.length_a   1.000
_cell.length_b   1.000
_cell.length_c   1.000
_cell.angle_alpha   90.00
_cell.angle_beta   90.00
_cell.angle_gamma   90.00
#
_symmetry.space_group_name_H-M   'P 1'
#
loop_
_entity.id
_entity.type
_entity.pdbx_description
1 polymer ?
#
loop_
_entity_poly.entity_id
_entity_poly.type
_entity_poly.pdbx_seq_one_letter_code
_entity_poly.pdbx_strand_id
1 'polypeptide(L)'
;MSKRSLHVPRFLRFGRSRSQHTQRELLRLISDLCSTYPSSPIVWIIASRPEPHITSFFAQNHVKAVYEKEEIIVDSDEARRDVEKYLRNELISIQVEFSLNPQSQWPREPDLWKLANAAGGLFVYADTVIKYVGDRTFGNPTSQLNDVLKVIDTHPLRGVPREEHPMARLDELYAQILS
;
A
#
# COMPACT_ATOMS: atom_id res chain seq x y z
N MET A 1 30.95 5.86 -27.89
CA MET A 1 29.58 5.46 -27.52
C MET A 1 29.65 4.70 -26.20
N SER A 2 29.29 5.33 -25.08
CA SER A 2 29.31 4.71 -23.75
C SER A 2 28.01 3.94 -23.53
N LYS A 3 28.11 2.61 -23.34
CA LYS A 3 26.96 1.76 -23.04
C LYS A 3 26.45 2.13 -21.64
N ARG A 4 25.32 2.85 -21.57
CA ARG A 4 24.55 2.99 -20.33
C ARG A 4 23.95 1.61 -20.02
N SER A 5 24.57 0.88 -19.09
CA SER A 5 24.02 -0.36 -18.57
C SER A 5 22.72 -0.04 -17.83
N LEU A 6 21.59 -0.58 -18.33
CA LEU A 6 20.30 -0.49 -17.67
C LEU A 6 20.38 -1.21 -16.32
N HIS A 7 20.34 -0.43 -15.24
CA HIS A 7 20.35 -0.93 -13.87
C HIS A 7 18.99 -1.56 -13.57
N VAL A 8 18.96 -2.87 -13.28
CA VAL A 8 17.74 -3.55 -12.83
C VAL A 8 17.85 -3.73 -11.32
N PRO A 9 17.13 -2.95 -10.51
CA PRO A 9 17.13 -3.14 -9.06
C PRO A 9 16.55 -4.52 -8.72
N ARG A 10 17.18 -5.24 -7.79
CA ARG A 10 16.60 -6.46 -7.23
C ARG A 10 15.74 -6.10 -6.03
N PHE A 11 14.45 -6.40 -6.14
CA PHE A 11 13.48 -6.19 -5.07
C PHE A 11 13.40 -7.43 -4.19
N LEU A 12 13.67 -7.26 -2.90
CA LEU A 12 13.39 -8.27 -1.88
C LEU A 12 12.24 -7.79 -0.99
N ARG A 13 11.16 -8.56 -1.00
CA ARG A 13 10.01 -8.37 -0.12
C ARG A 13 10.06 -9.40 1.00
N PHE A 14 10.19 -8.93 2.24
CA PHE A 14 10.04 -9.79 3.40
C PHE A 14 8.56 -9.89 3.79
N GLY A 15 7.90 -10.98 3.37
CA GLY A 15 6.57 -11.35 3.84
C GLY A 15 6.62 -12.24 5.09
N ARG A 16 5.49 -12.35 5.80
CA ARG A 16 5.31 -13.16 7.02
C ARG A 16 5.69 -14.65 6.90
N SER A 17 5.91 -15.19 5.70
CA SER A 17 6.12 -16.64 5.50
C SER A 17 7.57 -17.13 5.64
N ARG A 18 8.56 -16.25 5.82
CA ARG A 18 9.96 -16.67 6.03
C ARG A 18 10.33 -16.61 7.52
N SER A 19 11.00 -17.64 8.03
CA SER A 19 11.48 -17.66 9.41
C SER A 19 12.39 -16.45 9.68
N GLN A 20 12.33 -15.88 10.88
CA GLN A 20 13.18 -14.74 11.26
C GLN A 20 14.67 -15.03 11.08
N HIS A 21 15.06 -16.31 11.23
CA HIS A 21 16.43 -16.76 11.00
C HIS A 21 16.81 -16.63 9.52
N THR A 22 15.97 -17.14 8.61
CA THR A 22 16.18 -17.01 7.16
C THR A 22 16.25 -15.55 6.71
N GLN A 23 15.40 -14.69 7.29
CA GLN A 23 15.41 -13.26 6.95
C GLN A 23 16.71 -12.60 7.39
N ARG A 24 17.18 -12.87 8.62
CA ARG A 24 18.46 -12.36 9.13
C ARG A 24 19.65 -12.87 8.33
N GLU A 25 19.67 -14.14 7.97
CA GLU A 25 20.75 -14.71 7.18
C GLU A 25 20.82 -14.09 5.78
N LEU A 26 19.67 -13.87 5.14
CA LEU A 26 19.63 -13.19 3.85
C LEU A 26 20.14 -11.74 3.96
N LEU A 27 19.73 -11.01 5.00
CA LEU A 27 20.22 -9.65 5.24
C LEU A 27 21.73 -9.62 5.47
N ARG A 28 22.26 -10.58 6.23
CA ARG A 28 23.71 -10.73 6.45
C ARG A 28 24.45 -10.92 5.14
N LEU A 29 24.02 -11.88 4.31
CA LEU A 29 24.65 -12.16 3.01
C LEU A 29 24.63 -10.94 2.09
N ILE A 30 23.54 -10.17 2.08
CA ILE A 30 23.45 -8.94 1.27
C ILE A 30 24.39 -7.87 1.80
N SER A 31 24.40 -7.63 3.12
CA SER A 31 25.29 -6.66 3.76
C SER A 31 26.77 -7.00 3.51
N ASP A 32 27.13 -8.27 3.63
CA ASP A 32 28.48 -8.78 3.37
C ASP A 32 28.87 -8.56 1.91
N LEU A 33 27.96 -8.83 0.96
CA LEU A 33 28.20 -8.60 -0.46
C LEU A 33 28.43 -7.11 -0.76
N CYS A 34 27.58 -6.22 -0.23
CA CYS A 34 27.70 -4.78 -0.43
C CYS A 34 29.00 -4.22 0.16
N SER A 35 29.41 -4.75 1.33
CA SER A 35 30.65 -4.34 2.00
C SER A 35 31.90 -4.84 1.25
N THR A 36 31.85 -6.07 0.75
CA THR A 36 32.99 -6.71 0.06
C THR A 36 33.18 -6.14 -1.35
N TYR A 37 32.09 -5.76 -2.02
CA TYR A 37 32.10 -5.29 -3.41
C TYR A 37 31.36 -3.95 -3.56
N PRO A 38 31.92 -2.84 -3.04
CA PRO A 38 31.26 -1.52 -3.07
C PRO A 38 31.07 -0.96 -4.48
N SER A 39 31.88 -1.41 -5.45
CA SER A 39 31.75 -1.04 -6.86
C SER A 39 30.82 -1.96 -7.66
N SER A 40 30.10 -2.86 -6.98
CA SER A 40 29.15 -3.76 -7.63
C SER A 40 28.03 -2.96 -8.30
N PRO A 41 27.63 -3.31 -9.54
CA PRO A 41 26.52 -2.65 -10.22
C PRO A 41 25.15 -3.20 -9.77
N ILE A 42 25.05 -3.82 -8.60
CA ILE A 42 23.81 -4.41 -8.08
C ILE A 42 23.29 -3.54 -6.95
N VAL A 43 22.07 -3.02 -7.12
CA VAL A 43 21.33 -2.33 -6.07
C VAL A 43 20.27 -3.27 -5.49
N TRP A 44 20.29 -3.39 -4.16
CA TRP A 44 19.30 -4.13 -3.40
C TRP A 44 18.29 -3.18 -2.79
N ILE A 45 17.01 -3.41 -3.06
CA ILE A 45 15.91 -2.70 -2.40
C ILE A 45 15.21 -3.70 -1.49
N ILE A 46 15.19 -3.38 -0.19
CA ILE A 46 14.60 -4.22 0.84
C ILE A 46 13.36 -3.51 1.38
N ALA A 47 12.20 -4.12 1.13
CA ALA A 47 10.92 -3.66 1.66
C ALA A 47 10.47 -4.59 2.79
N SER A 48 10.27 -4.02 3.98
CA SER A 48 9.85 -4.76 5.18
C SER A 48 9.01 -3.88 6.10
N ARG A 49 8.20 -4.51 6.96
CA ARG A 49 7.63 -3.84 8.13
C ARG A 49 8.73 -3.67 9.19
N PRO A 50 8.58 -2.75 10.16
CA PRO A 50 9.57 -2.53 11.23
C PRO A 50 9.55 -3.66 12.27
N GLU A 51 9.77 -4.90 11.83
CA GLU A 51 9.82 -6.08 12.71
C GLU A 51 11.12 -6.08 13.53
N PRO A 52 11.09 -6.42 14.83
CA PRO A 52 12.25 -6.22 15.72
C PRO A 52 13.57 -6.84 15.26
N HIS A 53 13.53 -8.02 14.64
CA HIS A 53 14.73 -8.70 14.14
C HIS A 53 15.29 -8.06 12.86
N ILE A 54 14.50 -7.28 12.12
CA ILE A 54 14.94 -6.51 10.96
C ILE A 54 15.52 -5.16 11.43
N THR A 55 14.79 -4.43 12.28
CA THR A 55 15.22 -3.13 12.78
C THR A 55 16.52 -3.24 13.60
N SER A 56 16.64 -4.27 14.43
CA SER A 56 17.89 -4.56 15.17
C SER A 56 19.06 -4.95 14.26
N PHE A 57 18.81 -5.61 13.12
CA PHE A 57 19.87 -5.93 12.15
C PHE A 57 20.46 -4.64 11.57
N PHE A 58 19.60 -3.77 11.04
CA PHE A 58 20.03 -2.51 10.43
C PHE A 58 20.59 -1.49 11.43
N ALA A 59 20.27 -1.61 12.73
CA ALA A 59 20.84 -0.76 13.77
C ALA A 59 22.36 -1.01 14.01
N GLN A 60 22.92 -2.13 13.54
CA GLN A 60 24.31 -2.50 13.74
C GLN A 60 25.28 -1.55 13.01
N ASN A 61 26.34 -1.12 13.68
CA ASN A 61 27.26 -0.09 13.16
C ASN A 61 27.92 -0.48 11.82
N HIS A 62 28.29 -1.74 11.64
CA HIS A 62 28.90 -2.20 10.39
C HIS A 62 27.92 -2.26 9.22
N VAL A 63 26.61 -2.38 9.49
CA VAL A 63 25.56 -2.38 8.47
C VAL A 63 25.24 -0.95 8.04
N LYS A 64 25.15 0.00 8.98
CA LYS A 64 24.86 1.42 8.71
C LYS A 64 25.76 2.09 7.66
N ALA A 65 26.96 1.56 7.43
CA ALA A 65 27.87 2.07 6.41
C ALA A 65 27.45 1.71 4.96
N VAL A 66 26.57 0.72 4.78
CA VAL A 66 26.26 0.14 3.46
C VAL A 66 24.78 0.17 3.07
N TYR A 67 23.92 0.87 3.84
CA TYR A 67 22.52 1.02 3.48
C TYR A 67 21.98 2.43 3.76
N GLU A 68 20.98 2.83 2.98
CA GLU A 68 20.14 3.98 3.25
C GLU A 68 18.75 3.50 3.66
N LYS A 69 18.09 4.26 4.53
CA LYS A 69 16.75 3.94 5.05
C LYS A 69 15.78 5.04 4.64
N GLU A 70 14.67 4.64 4.06
CA GLU A 70 13.49 5.49 3.88
C GLU A 70 12.31 4.86 4.62
N GLU A 71 11.60 5.65 5.43
CA GLU A 71 10.36 5.22 6.06
C GLU A 71 9.15 5.67 5.25
N ILE A 72 8.33 4.70 4.82
CA ILE A 72 7.07 4.97 4.13
C ILE A 72 5.95 4.94 5.16
N ILE A 73 5.46 6.13 5.52
CA ILE A 73 4.37 6.31 6.47
C ILE A 73 3.03 6.15 5.74
N VAL A 74 2.22 5.19 6.19
CA VAL A 74 1.00 4.78 5.46
C VAL A 74 -0.16 5.79 5.60
N ASP A 75 -0.17 6.66 6.62
CA ASP A 75 -1.16 7.74 6.81
C ASP A 75 -0.62 9.15 6.50
N SER A 76 0.55 9.27 5.86
CA SER A 76 1.07 10.59 5.49
C SER A 76 0.13 11.31 4.51
N ASP A 77 0.28 12.64 4.43
CA ASP A 77 -0.48 13.46 3.49
C ASP A 77 -0.15 13.07 2.04
N GLU A 78 1.07 12.61 1.77
CA GLU A 78 1.47 12.04 0.48
C GLU A 78 0.70 10.75 0.19
N ALA A 79 0.68 9.78 1.12
CA ALA A 79 -0.02 8.52 0.95
C ALA A 79 -1.53 8.72 0.74
N ARG A 80 -2.12 9.69 1.45
CA ARG A 80 -3.53 10.08 1.27
C ARG A 80 -3.80 10.64 -0.11
N ARG A 81 -2.96 11.56 -0.60
CA ARG A 81 -3.04 12.13 -1.95
C ARG A 81 -2.89 11.05 -3.02
N ASP A 82 -1.97 10.11 -2.83
CA ASP A 82 -1.75 9.00 -3.76
C ASP A 82 -2.95 8.06 -3.83
N VAL A 83 -3.57 7.75 -2.68
CA VAL A 83 -4.82 6.97 -2.63
C VAL A 83 -5.99 7.70 -3.28
N GLU A 84 -6.15 9.00 -3.05
CA GLU A 84 -7.19 9.79 -3.73
C GLU A 84 -7.03 9.74 -5.26
N LYS A 85 -5.80 9.93 -5.74
CA LYS A 85 -5.47 9.88 -7.17
C LYS A 85 -5.76 8.50 -7.76
N TYR A 86 -5.40 7.44 -7.04
CA TYR A 86 -5.71 6.06 -7.42
C TYR A 86 -7.22 5.83 -7.51
N LEU A 87 -7.99 6.15 -6.46
CA LEU A 87 -9.44 6.01 -6.43
C LEU A 87 -10.11 6.76 -7.59
N ARG A 88 -9.69 8.00 -7.85
CA ARG A 88 -10.21 8.82 -8.95
C ARG A 88 -9.99 8.14 -10.30
N ASN A 89 -8.77 7.68 -10.57
CA ASN A 89 -8.44 7.03 -11.83
C ASN A 89 -9.24 5.73 -12.03
N GLU A 90 -9.32 4.88 -11.01
CA GLU A 90 -10.04 3.61 -11.10
C GLU A 90 -11.55 3.80 -11.22
N LEU A 91 -12.14 4.75 -10.50
CA LEU A 91 -13.57 5.05 -10.63
C LEU A 91 -13.90 5.61 -12.02
N ILE A 92 -13.03 6.43 -12.62
CA ILE A 92 -13.18 6.84 -14.02
C ILE A 92 -13.12 5.63 -14.96
N SER A 93 -12.22 4.67 -14.72
CA SER A 93 -12.16 3.43 -15.51
C SER A 93 -13.46 2.64 -15.41
N ILE A 94 -14.00 2.48 -14.19
CA ILE A 94 -15.29 1.82 -13.97
C ILE A 94 -16.43 2.57 -14.68
N GLN A 95 -16.43 3.90 -14.66
CA GLN A 95 -17.44 4.71 -15.35
C GLN A 95 -17.49 4.37 -16.85
N VAL A 96 -16.33 4.27 -17.47
CA VAL A 96 -16.17 3.92 -18.89
C VAL A 96 -16.59 2.47 -19.13
N GLU A 97 -16.09 1.52 -18.35
CA GLU A 97 -16.37 0.08 -18.52
C GLU A 97 -17.85 -0.26 -18.39
N PHE A 98 -18.57 0.42 -17.50
CA PHE A 98 -20.00 0.24 -17.27
C PHE A 98 -20.86 1.15 -18.14
N SER A 99 -20.25 1.95 -19.04
CA SER A 99 -20.95 2.88 -19.94
C SER A 99 -21.91 3.80 -19.17
N LEU A 100 -21.50 4.25 -17.98
CA LEU A 100 -22.25 5.23 -17.22
C LEU A 100 -22.27 6.56 -17.99
N ASN A 101 -23.31 7.36 -17.77
CA ASN A 101 -23.45 8.65 -18.45
C ASN A 101 -22.20 9.52 -18.23
N PRO A 102 -21.44 9.89 -19.28
CA PRO A 102 -20.24 10.73 -19.13
C PRO A 102 -20.52 12.13 -18.58
N GLN A 103 -21.76 12.60 -18.69
CA GLN A 103 -22.20 13.86 -18.08
C GLN A 103 -22.65 13.70 -16.62
N SER A 104 -22.74 12.47 -16.11
CA SER A 104 -22.97 12.27 -14.69
C SER A 104 -21.74 12.68 -13.90
N GLN A 105 -21.94 13.38 -12.80
CA GLN A 105 -20.90 13.69 -11.81
C GLN A 105 -20.63 12.43 -10.96
N TRP A 106 -20.41 11.27 -11.59
CA TRP A 106 -20.16 10.01 -10.91
C TRP A 106 -18.67 9.65 -10.99
N PRO A 107 -18.01 9.37 -9.86
CA PRO A 107 -18.46 9.64 -8.49
C PRO A 107 -18.54 11.16 -8.24
N ARG A 108 -19.35 11.59 -7.27
CA ARG A 108 -19.35 13.01 -6.89
C ARG A 108 -18.05 13.30 -6.15
N GLU A 109 -17.51 14.51 -6.29
CA GLU A 109 -16.30 14.91 -5.55
C GLU A 109 -16.39 14.64 -4.04
N PRO A 110 -17.49 14.98 -3.33
CA PRO A 110 -17.59 14.68 -1.89
C PRO A 110 -17.54 13.19 -1.56
N ASP A 111 -18.04 12.32 -2.44
CA ASP A 111 -18.02 10.87 -2.26
C ASP A 111 -16.60 10.33 -2.40
N LEU A 112 -15.84 10.83 -3.38
CA LEU A 112 -14.41 10.51 -3.54
C LEU A 112 -13.61 10.94 -2.30
N TRP A 113 -13.82 12.16 -1.80
CA TRP A 113 -13.17 12.63 -0.58
C TRP A 113 -13.51 11.76 0.63
N LYS A 114 -14.77 11.31 0.74
CA LYS A 114 -15.20 10.40 1.81
C LYS A 114 -14.45 9.06 1.72
N LEU A 115 -14.35 8.46 0.53
CA LEU A 115 -13.57 7.24 0.30
C LEU A 115 -12.09 7.41 0.65
N ALA A 116 -11.46 8.49 0.17
CA ALA A 116 -10.05 8.76 0.41
C ALA A 116 -9.75 8.95 1.91
N ASN A 117 -10.64 9.65 2.63
CA ASN A 117 -10.54 9.83 4.08
C ASN A 117 -10.71 8.51 4.85
N ALA A 118 -11.65 7.67 4.44
CA ALA A 118 -11.86 6.34 5.02
C ALA A 118 -10.63 5.44 4.81
N ALA A 119 -10.05 5.46 3.60
CA ALA A 119 -8.85 4.71 3.28
C ALA A 119 -7.63 5.18 4.09
N GLY A 120 -7.49 6.49 4.35
CA GLY A 120 -6.41 7.03 5.19
C GLY A 120 -5.01 6.60 4.75
N GLY A 121 -4.79 6.57 3.43
CA GLY A 121 -3.54 6.14 2.78
C GLY A 121 -3.35 4.62 2.63
N LEU A 122 -4.31 3.80 3.07
CA LEU A 122 -4.27 2.35 2.86
C LEU A 122 -4.71 1.99 1.44
N PHE A 123 -3.76 1.74 0.55
CA PHE A 123 -4.03 1.29 -0.82
C PHE A 123 -4.86 0.01 -0.89
N VAL A 124 -4.63 -0.95 0.01
CA VAL A 124 -5.42 -2.19 0.03
C VAL A 124 -6.89 -1.95 0.40
N TYR A 125 -7.20 -0.92 1.20
CA TYR A 125 -8.58 -0.51 1.45
C TYR A 125 -9.20 0.01 0.14
N ALA A 126 -8.52 0.96 -0.51
CA ALA A 126 -8.98 1.55 -1.76
C ALA A 126 -9.16 0.50 -2.87
N ASP A 127 -8.18 -0.37 -3.08
CA ASP A 127 -8.22 -1.46 -4.07
C ASP A 127 -9.37 -2.43 -3.80
N THR A 128 -9.64 -2.74 -2.53
CA THR A 128 -10.78 -3.60 -2.18
C THR A 128 -12.12 -2.93 -2.50
N VAL A 129 -12.27 -1.64 -2.20
CA VAL A 129 -13.46 -0.85 -2.58
C VAL A 129 -13.62 -0.81 -4.10
N ILE A 130 -12.56 -0.54 -4.85
CA ILE A 130 -12.60 -0.51 -6.32
C ILE A 130 -13.02 -1.85 -6.89
N LYS A 131 -12.45 -2.96 -6.38
CA LYS A 131 -12.84 -4.31 -6.80
C LYS A 131 -14.31 -4.59 -6.53
N TYR A 132 -14.80 -4.22 -5.36
CA TYR A 132 -16.22 -4.38 -5.03
C TYR A 132 -17.11 -3.53 -5.95
N VAL A 133 -16.81 -2.24 -6.11
CA VAL A 133 -17.62 -1.32 -6.95
C VAL A 133 -17.59 -1.70 -8.42
N GLY A 134 -16.47 -2.21 -8.92
CA GLY A 134 -16.33 -2.68 -10.30
C GLY A 134 -16.86 -4.09 -10.55
N ASP A 135 -17.38 -4.79 -9.53
CA ASP A 135 -17.82 -6.18 -9.68
C ASP A 135 -19.23 -6.28 -10.27
N ARG A 136 -19.29 -6.74 -11.54
CA ARG A 136 -20.52 -6.96 -12.30
C ARG A 136 -21.43 -8.04 -11.73
N THR A 137 -20.90 -8.94 -10.89
CA THR A 137 -21.67 -10.07 -10.35
C THR A 137 -22.62 -9.65 -9.23
N PHE A 138 -22.25 -8.62 -8.46
CA PHE A 138 -23.03 -8.17 -7.31
C PHE A 138 -24.01 -7.04 -7.63
N GLY A 139 -23.73 -6.18 -8.62
CA GLY A 139 -24.63 -5.09 -8.95
C GLY A 139 -24.12 -4.10 -9.98
N ASN A 140 -24.70 -2.90 -9.95
CA ASN A 140 -24.20 -1.76 -10.70
C ASN A 140 -23.27 -0.90 -9.81
N PRO A 141 -22.25 -0.26 -10.39
CA PRO A 141 -21.22 0.46 -9.63
C PRO A 141 -21.79 1.62 -8.82
N THR A 142 -22.89 2.24 -9.27
CA THR A 142 -23.55 3.31 -8.53
C THR A 142 -24.18 2.79 -7.23
N SER A 143 -24.88 1.66 -7.26
CA SER A 143 -25.44 1.05 -6.05
C SER A 143 -24.34 0.60 -5.08
N GLN A 144 -23.31 -0.08 -5.59
CA GLN A 144 -22.22 -0.60 -4.76
C GLN A 144 -21.41 0.52 -4.12
N LEU A 145 -21.13 1.60 -4.87
CA LEU A 145 -20.50 2.80 -4.30
C LEU A 145 -21.35 3.39 -3.18
N ASN A 146 -22.67 3.51 -3.38
CA ASN A 146 -23.57 4.03 -2.33
C ASN A 146 -23.58 3.15 -1.08
N ASP A 147 -23.47 1.83 -1.24
CA ASP A 147 -23.41 0.92 -0.10
C ASP A 147 -22.11 1.09 0.69
N VAL A 148 -20.97 1.22 0.02
CA VAL A 148 -19.69 1.56 0.67
C VAL A 148 -19.78 2.90 1.40
N LEU A 149 -20.40 3.92 0.80
CA LEU A 149 -20.55 5.24 1.43
C LEU A 149 -21.44 5.18 2.68
N LYS A 150 -22.54 4.42 2.65
CA LYS A 150 -23.40 4.19 3.83
C LYS A 150 -22.64 3.48 4.95
N VAL A 151 -21.80 2.51 4.60
CA VAL A 151 -20.95 1.79 5.57
C VAL A 151 -20.00 2.77 6.27
N ILE A 152 -19.34 3.65 5.51
CA ILE A 152 -18.49 4.70 6.07
C ILE A 152 -19.27 5.66 6.99
N ASP A 153 -20.50 6.04 6.61
CA ASP A 153 -21.34 6.95 7.39
C ASP A 153 -21.86 6.34 8.69
N THR A 154 -22.17 5.03 8.69
CA THR A 154 -22.69 4.31 9.86
C THR A 154 -21.60 3.97 10.87
N HIS A 155 -20.35 3.89 10.44
CA HIS A 155 -19.21 3.54 11.28
C HIS A 155 -18.11 4.61 11.15
N PRO A 156 -18.34 5.84 11.64
CA PRO A 156 -17.31 6.86 11.62
C PRO A 156 -16.15 6.43 12.51
N LEU A 157 -14.99 6.21 11.89
CA LEU A 157 -13.73 5.79 12.53
C LEU A 157 -13.26 6.83 13.55
N ARG A 158 -13.85 6.83 14.75
CA ARG A 158 -13.42 7.65 15.88
C ARG A 158 -12.21 7.00 16.55
N GLY A 159 -11.03 7.57 16.29
CA GLY A 159 -10.01 7.74 17.31
C GLY A 159 -9.25 6.51 17.83
N VAL A 160 -9.17 5.40 17.09
CA VAL A 160 -8.25 4.32 17.46
C VAL A 160 -6.81 4.77 17.18
N PRO A 161 -5.92 4.85 18.21
CA PRO A 161 -4.51 5.12 18.00
C PRO A 161 -3.91 4.02 17.13
N ARG A 162 -3.42 4.41 15.96
CA ARG A 162 -3.02 3.48 14.89
C ARG A 162 -1.76 2.67 15.22
N GLU A 163 -1.01 3.13 16.23
CA GLU A 163 0.21 2.51 16.73
C GLU A 163 -0.05 1.11 17.33
N GLU A 164 -1.22 0.88 17.92
CA GLU A 164 -1.57 -0.42 18.52
C GLU A 164 -2.21 -1.38 17.52
N HIS A 165 -2.96 -0.87 16.52
CA HIS A 165 -3.70 -1.70 15.56
C HIS A 165 -3.63 -1.15 14.11
N PRO A 166 -2.48 -1.24 13.44
CA PRO A 166 -2.26 -0.66 12.11
C PRO A 166 -3.15 -1.26 11.00
N MET A 167 -3.77 -2.42 11.24
CA MET A 167 -4.68 -3.10 10.31
C MET A 167 -6.17 -2.96 10.68
N ALA A 168 -6.53 -2.28 11.78
CA ALA A 168 -7.91 -2.24 12.27
C ALA A 168 -8.91 -1.77 11.20
N ARG A 169 -8.56 -0.75 10.41
CA ARG A 169 -9.41 -0.26 9.30
C ARG A 169 -9.61 -1.31 8.20
N LEU A 170 -8.61 -2.15 7.96
CA LEU A 170 -8.71 -3.24 6.98
C LEU A 170 -9.50 -4.40 7.53
N ASP A 171 -9.27 -4.76 8.79
CA ASP A 171 -10.01 -5.83 9.47
C ASP A 171 -11.50 -5.50 9.53
N GLU A 172 -11.85 -4.24 9.80
CA GLU A 172 -13.24 -3.76 9.78
C GLU A 172 -13.85 -3.79 8.38
N LEU A 173 -13.11 -3.32 7.36
CA LEU A 173 -13.55 -3.42 5.97
C LEU A 173 -13.80 -4.89 5.57
N TYR A 174 -12.88 -5.81 5.93
CA TYR A 174 -13.04 -7.24 5.64
C TYR A 174 -14.23 -7.86 6.35
N ALA A 175 -14.45 -7.52 7.63
CA ALA A 175 -15.61 -8.00 8.39
C ALA A 175 -16.93 -7.59 7.74
N GLN A 176 -16.96 -6.44 7.04
CA GLN A 176 -18.15 -5.88 6.42
C GLN A 176 -18.36 -6.33 4.97
N ILE A 177 -17.29 -6.56 4.21
CA ILE A 177 -17.40 -7.05 2.82
C ILE A 177 -17.69 -8.56 2.78
N LEU A 178 -17.24 -9.32 3.79
CA LEU A 178 -17.42 -10.77 3.85
C LEU A 178 -18.64 -11.23 4.66
N SER A 179 -19.46 -10.29 5.18
CA SER A 179 -20.74 -10.59 5.86
C SER A 179 -21.89 -10.69 4.88
#